data_AF-A0A1C3KYW3-F1
#
_entry.id   AF-A0A1C3KYW3-F1
#
_cell.length_a   1.000
_cell.length_b   1.000
_cell.length_c   1.000
_cell.angle_alpha   90.00
_cell.angle_beta   90.00
_cell.angle_gamma   90.00
#
_symmetry.space_group_name_H-M   'P 1'
#
loop_
_entity.id
_entity.type
_entity.pdbx_description
1 polymer ?
#
loop_
_entity_poly.entity_id
_entity_poly.type
_entity_poly.pdbx_seq_one_letter_code
_entity_poly.pdbx_strand_id
1 'polypeptide(L)'
;MKDPCEYLDKINFNTKRFPQYTHLIESCPSENENEKIVRICRCWQSSKFPYCDDTHKIFIENGDSVGPYVAKLVSYKLSDEEKLKKQKYNEKYIKINNKLSSDKSSVLNVSVNCKPYINYKLKKSVLLSFVVLTSALLYGKKEKLINLYSTN
;
A
#
# COMPACT_ATOMS: atom_id res chain seq x y z
N MET A 1 -11.19 31.73 6.53
CA MET A 1 -10.14 30.90 5.89
C MET A 1 -9.93 31.47 4.51
N LYS A 2 -8.70 31.77 4.08
CA LYS A 2 -8.49 32.26 2.70
C LYS A 2 -8.87 31.17 1.72
N ASP A 3 -9.38 31.56 0.55
CA ASP A 3 -9.71 30.62 -0.51
C ASP A 3 -8.44 29.86 -0.91
N PRO A 4 -8.40 28.52 -0.80
CA PRO A 4 -7.24 27.73 -1.23
C PRO A 4 -6.90 27.91 -2.72
N CYS A 5 -7.80 28.47 -3.53
CA CYS A 5 -7.57 28.77 -4.95
C CYS A 5 -7.07 30.19 -5.23
N GLU A 6 -6.97 31.08 -4.23
CA GLU A 6 -6.55 32.50 -4.41
C GLU A 6 -5.14 32.65 -5.03
N TYR A 7 -4.30 31.61 -4.98
CA TYR A 7 -2.95 31.64 -5.55
C TYR A 7 -2.92 31.47 -7.08
N LEU A 8 -3.98 30.94 -7.69
CA LEU A 8 -4.04 30.70 -9.13
C LEU A 8 -4.05 32.01 -9.93
N ASP A 9 -4.60 33.07 -9.35
CA ASP A 9 -4.65 34.40 -9.94
C ASP A 9 -3.36 35.20 -9.76
N LYS A 10 -2.39 34.70 -8.97
CA LYS A 10 -1.29 35.53 -8.45
C LYS A 10 0.07 35.34 -9.10
N ILE A 11 0.50 34.15 -9.53
CA ILE A 11 1.70 33.96 -10.39
C ILE A 11 1.66 32.53 -10.96
N ASN A 12 1.77 32.38 -12.28
CA ASN A 12 1.99 31.09 -12.93
C ASN A 12 3.49 30.87 -13.22
N PHE A 13 4.15 30.03 -12.41
CA PHE A 13 5.55 29.66 -12.59
C PHE A 13 5.79 28.75 -13.80
N ASN A 14 4.74 28.05 -14.25
CA ASN A 14 4.77 27.18 -15.41
C ASN A 14 4.41 27.96 -16.69
N THR A 15 5.32 28.85 -17.08
CA THR A 15 5.16 29.66 -18.30
C THR A 15 5.11 28.81 -19.58
N LYS A 16 5.75 27.64 -19.55
CA LYS A 16 5.79 26.67 -20.66
C LYS A 16 4.58 25.75 -20.74
N ARG A 17 3.59 25.88 -19.84
CA ARG A 17 2.35 25.09 -19.80
C ARG A 17 2.58 23.57 -19.80
N PHE A 18 3.61 23.12 -19.09
CA PHE A 18 3.82 21.70 -18.81
C PHE A 18 2.61 21.10 -18.06
N PRO A 19 2.39 19.78 -18.15
CA PRO A 19 1.32 19.14 -17.38
C PRO A 19 1.54 19.38 -15.88
N GLN A 20 0.46 19.76 -15.18
CA GLN A 20 0.50 20.05 -13.73
C GLN A 20 0.89 18.81 -12.91
N TYR A 21 0.63 17.62 -13.45
CA TYR A 21 0.92 16.35 -12.82
C TYR A 21 1.75 15.47 -13.75
N THR A 22 2.85 14.94 -13.22
CA THR A 22 3.75 14.02 -13.95
C THR A 22 4.15 12.89 -13.02
N HIS A 23 4.01 11.65 -13.49
CA HIS A 23 4.50 10.46 -12.77
C HIS A 23 5.93 10.15 -13.20
N LEU A 24 6.80 9.93 -12.23
CA LEU A 24 8.18 9.50 -12.44
C LEU A 24 8.35 8.10 -11.85
N ILE A 25 8.66 7.13 -12.70
CA ILE A 25 8.92 5.75 -12.31
C ILE A 25 10.37 5.45 -12.67
N GLU A 26 11.21 5.28 -11.65
CA GLU A 26 12.62 4.94 -11.79
C GLU A 26 12.90 3.60 -11.12
N SER A 27 13.67 2.74 -11.78
CA SER A 27 14.12 1.48 -11.20
C SER A 27 15.29 1.72 -10.25
N CYS A 28 15.27 1.04 -9.10
CA CYS A 28 16.44 0.99 -8.22
C CYS A 28 17.60 0.25 -8.92
N PRO A 29 18.86 0.70 -8.76
CA PRO A 29 20.01 0.01 -9.32
C PRO A 29 20.19 -1.38 -8.67
N SER A 30 20.74 -2.32 -9.43
CA SER A 30 21.11 -3.66 -8.94
C SER A 30 22.36 -3.63 -8.05
N GLU A 31 22.67 -4.71 -7.31
CA GLU A 31 23.85 -4.77 -6.42
C GLU A 31 25.19 -4.50 -7.14
N ASN A 32 25.24 -4.77 -8.46
CA ASN A 32 26.43 -4.62 -9.30
C ASN A 32 26.47 -3.28 -10.05
N GLU A 33 25.40 -2.49 -9.95
CA GLU A 33 25.31 -1.17 -10.59
C GLU A 33 25.73 -0.07 -9.63
N ASN A 34 26.29 1.00 -10.19
CA ASN A 34 26.60 2.19 -9.42
C ASN A 34 25.33 2.91 -8.98
N GLU A 35 25.47 3.75 -7.95
CA GLU A 35 24.41 4.61 -7.46
C GLU A 35 23.86 5.49 -8.61
N LYS A 36 22.54 5.54 -8.74
CA LYS A 36 21.87 6.33 -9.78
C LYS A 36 21.36 7.62 -9.18
N ILE A 37 21.79 8.75 -9.73
CA ILE A 37 21.35 10.07 -9.29
C ILE A 37 20.32 10.60 -10.27
N VAL A 38 19.10 10.85 -9.78
CA VAL A 38 18.01 11.42 -10.56
C VAL A 38 17.78 12.85 -10.09
N ARG A 39 17.77 13.80 -11.03
CA ARG A 39 17.57 15.22 -10.75
C ARG A 39 16.23 15.66 -11.35
N ILE A 40 15.31 16.08 -10.50
CA ILE A 40 13.95 16.49 -10.87
C ILE A 40 13.87 18.01 -10.86
N CYS A 41 13.35 18.58 -11.94
CA CYS A 41 13.20 20.02 -12.13
C CYS A 41 12.13 20.59 -11.19
N ARG A 42 12.44 21.73 -10.55
CA ARG A 42 11.47 22.53 -9.78
C ARG A 42 11.30 23.96 -10.29
N CYS A 43 12.13 24.39 -11.24
CA CYS A 43 12.07 25.74 -11.81
C CYS A 43 11.08 25.86 -12.99
N TRP A 44 10.52 24.75 -13.49
CA TRP A 44 9.61 24.73 -14.66
C TRP A 44 10.21 25.26 -15.98
N GLN A 45 11.52 25.47 -16.04
CA GLN A 45 12.19 26.02 -17.23
C GLN A 45 13.04 25.01 -17.99
N SER A 46 13.17 23.78 -17.47
CA SER A 46 13.95 22.74 -18.12
C SER A 46 13.42 22.39 -19.51
N SER A 47 14.34 22.17 -20.46
CA SER A 47 14.04 21.60 -21.77
C SER A 47 13.66 20.11 -21.69
N LYS A 48 14.12 19.41 -20.64
CA LYS A 48 13.90 17.98 -20.40
C LYS A 48 12.91 17.73 -19.26
N PHE A 49 11.99 18.67 -19.03
CA PHE A 49 10.98 18.55 -17.97
C PHE A 49 10.26 17.19 -18.09
N PRO A 50 10.16 16.39 -17.01
CA PRO A 50 10.33 16.74 -15.58
C PRO A 50 11.77 16.66 -15.02
N TYR A 51 12.75 16.23 -15.80
CA TYR A 51 14.14 16.14 -15.35
C TYR A 51 14.83 17.50 -15.37
N CYS A 52 15.88 17.65 -14.57
CA CYS A 52 16.69 18.87 -14.52
C CYS A 52 17.86 18.81 -15.51
N ASP A 53 17.96 19.84 -16.34
CA ASP A 53 19.02 20.09 -17.34
C ASP A 53 19.93 21.28 -16.96
N ASP A 54 19.96 21.65 -15.68
CA ASP A 54 20.79 22.73 -15.14
C ASP A 54 20.40 24.17 -15.57
N THR A 55 19.27 24.34 -16.26
CA THR A 55 18.67 25.65 -16.56
C THR A 55 18.42 26.53 -15.32
N HIS A 56 18.22 25.90 -14.16
CA HIS A 56 18.05 26.60 -12.89
C HIS A 56 19.25 27.49 -12.50
N LYS A 57 20.45 27.20 -13.00
CA LYS A 57 21.67 27.98 -12.70
C LYS A 57 21.57 29.43 -13.18
N ILE A 58 20.94 29.68 -14.33
CA ILE A 58 20.72 31.03 -14.86
C ILE A 58 19.86 31.86 -13.90
N PHE A 59 18.87 31.23 -13.25
CA PHE A 59 18.04 31.92 -12.26
C PHE A 59 18.82 32.20 -10.98
N ILE A 60 19.72 31.30 -10.56
CA ILE A 60 20.63 31.55 -9.43
C ILE A 60 21.54 32.74 -9.71
N GLU A 61 22.11 32.85 -10.92
CA GLU A 61 22.93 33.98 -11.33
C GLU A 61 22.14 35.31 -11.32
N ASN A 62 20.84 35.25 -11.62
CA ASN A 62 19.93 36.38 -11.55
C ASN A 62 19.40 36.69 -10.12
N GLY A 63 19.87 35.97 -9.10
CA GLY A 63 19.53 36.20 -7.69
C GLY A 63 18.34 35.38 -7.15
N ASP A 64 17.87 34.37 -7.89
CA ASP A 64 16.85 33.44 -7.42
C ASP A 64 17.48 32.27 -6.62
N SER A 65 16.70 31.65 -5.72
CA SER A 65 17.16 30.56 -4.84
C SER A 65 16.56 29.21 -5.23
N VAL A 66 16.46 28.94 -6.54
CA VAL A 66 15.87 27.70 -7.07
C VAL A 66 16.92 26.62 -7.33
N GLY A 67 16.51 25.36 -7.13
CA GLY A 67 17.36 24.21 -7.42
C GLY A 67 16.55 22.94 -7.63
N PRO A 68 17.12 21.90 -8.25
CA PRO A 68 16.43 20.64 -8.48
C PRO A 68 16.23 19.85 -7.19
N TYR A 69 15.28 18.93 -7.20
CA TYR A 69 15.23 17.86 -6.22
C TYR A 69 16.15 16.73 -6.68
N VAL A 70 17.08 16.29 -5.83
CA VAL A 70 18.06 15.26 -6.16
C VAL A 70 17.72 13.99 -5.39
N ALA A 71 17.30 12.94 -6.12
CA ALA A 71 17.08 11.62 -5.58
C ALA A 71 18.31 10.75 -5.83
N LYS A 72 18.90 10.23 -4.76
CA LYS A 72 20.01 9.27 -4.81
C LYS A 72 19.43 7.86 -4.64
N LEU A 73 19.40 7.09 -5.72
CA LEU A 73 18.98 5.70 -5.73
C LEU A 73 20.20 4.83 -5.48
N VAL A 74 20.15 4.06 -4.39
CA VAL A 74 21.22 3.17 -3.97
C VAL A 74 20.65 1.76 -3.87
N SER A 75 21.40 0.77 -4.36
CA SER A 75 21.08 -0.63 -4.13
C SER A 75 21.25 -0.92 -2.63
N TYR A 76 20.23 -1.44 -1.97
CA TYR A 76 20.38 -1.84 -0.57
C TYR A 76 21.30 -3.05 -0.50
N LYS A 77 22.55 -2.84 -0.08
CA LYS A 77 23.48 -3.95 0.21
C LYS A 77 23.04 -4.56 1.53
N LEU A 78 22.29 -5.65 1.48
CA LEU A 78 22.06 -6.48 2.67
C LEU A 78 23.42 -6.91 3.21
N SER A 79 23.64 -6.70 4.51
CA SER A 79 24.78 -7.31 5.19
C SER A 79 24.74 -8.84 5.04
N ASP A 80 25.89 -9.50 5.10
CA ASP A 80 25.94 -10.96 5.01
C ASP A 80 25.07 -11.64 6.09
N GLU A 81 24.95 -11.00 7.27
CA GLU A 81 24.05 -11.44 8.32
C GLU A 81 22.57 -11.35 7.95
N GLU A 82 22.15 -10.26 7.30
CA GLU A 82 20.78 -10.07 6.83
C GLU A 82 20.44 -10.99 5.66
N LYS A 83 21.41 -11.22 4.75
CA LYS A 83 21.30 -12.24 3.70
C LYS A 83 21.06 -13.62 4.32
N LEU A 84 21.84 -13.99 5.34
CA LEU A 84 21.71 -15.25 6.06
C LEU A 84 20.38 -15.37 6.83
N LYS A 85 19.93 -14.31 7.51
CA LYS A 85 18.63 -14.27 8.21
C LYS A 85 17.47 -14.51 7.23
N LYS A 86 17.53 -13.88 6.05
CA LYS A 86 16.52 -14.02 4.99
C LYS A 86 16.50 -15.44 4.41
N GLN A 87 17.67 -16.06 4.19
CA GLN A 87 17.77 -17.46 3.78
C GLN A 87 17.18 -18.42 4.81
N LYS A 88 17.58 -18.30 6.08
CA LYS A 88 17.04 -19.12 7.18
C LYS A 88 15.53 -18.99 7.34
N TYR A 89 15.00 -17.77 7.20
CA TYR A 89 13.56 -17.52 7.19
C TYR A 89 12.89 -18.26 6.04
N ASN A 90 13.36 -18.10 4.80
CA ASN A 90 12.78 -18.77 3.63
C ASN A 90 12.78 -20.30 3.77
N GLU A 91 13.89 -20.90 4.22
CA GLU A 91 13.96 -22.34 4.48
C GLU A 91 12.93 -22.80 5.52
N LYS A 92 12.73 -22.02 6.60
CA LYS A 92 11.73 -22.31 7.63
C LYS A 92 10.33 -22.36 7.04
N TYR A 93 9.96 -21.42 6.16
CA TYR A 93 8.64 -21.42 5.51
C TYR A 93 8.47 -22.58 4.53
N ILE A 94 9.51 -22.93 3.76
CA ILE A 94 9.48 -24.09 2.85
C ILE A 94 9.26 -25.38 3.66
N LYS A 95 9.97 -25.55 4.78
CA LYS A 95 9.81 -26.70 5.67
C LYS A 95 8.40 -26.78 6.27
N ILE A 96 7.83 -25.65 6.69
CA ILE A 96 6.46 -25.57 7.20
C ILE A 96 5.44 -25.97 6.12
N ASN A 97 5.60 -25.43 4.91
CA ASN A 97 4.69 -25.73 3.79
C ASN A 97 4.76 -27.22 3.42
N ASN A 98 5.96 -27.80 3.32
CA ASN A 98 6.12 -29.21 2.98
C ASN A 98 5.56 -30.14 4.06
N LYS A 99 5.71 -29.80 5.35
CA LYS A 99 5.09 -30.54 6.45
C LYS A 99 3.55 -30.49 6.38
N LEU A 100 2.99 -29.32 6.05
CA LEU A 100 1.54 -29.18 5.84
C LEU A 100 1.04 -29.97 4.61
N SER A 101 1.91 -30.20 3.62
CA SER A 101 1.60 -31.03 2.44
C SER A 101 1.64 -32.52 2.74
N SER A 102 2.63 -32.99 3.50
CA SER A 102 2.73 -34.41 3.89
C SER A 102 1.59 -34.83 4.82
N ASP A 103 1.21 -33.95 5.74
CA ASP A 103 0.09 -34.18 6.68
C ASP A 103 -1.28 -34.18 5.98
N LYS A 104 -1.37 -33.62 4.75
CA LYS A 104 -2.57 -33.71 3.89
C LYS A 104 -2.63 -34.98 3.05
N SER A 105 -1.49 -35.64 2.78
CA SER A 105 -1.46 -36.89 2.00
C SER A 105 -1.80 -38.15 2.81
N SER A 106 -1.77 -38.08 4.15
CA SER A 106 -2.10 -39.21 5.05
C SER A 106 -3.58 -39.30 5.44
N VAL A 107 -4.44 -38.39 4.97
CA VAL A 107 -5.89 -38.42 5.18
C VAL A 107 -6.64 -38.30 3.86
N LEU A 108 -6.54 -39.35 3.04
CA LEU A 108 -7.47 -39.59 1.92
C LEU A 108 -8.14 -40.93 2.15
N ASN A 109 -9.25 -40.88 2.90
CA ASN A 109 -10.40 -41.77 2.79
C ASN A 109 -11.54 -41.14 3.60
N VAL A 110 -12.44 -40.46 2.90
CA VAL A 110 -13.90 -40.45 3.08
C VAL A 110 -14.48 -39.33 2.20
N SER A 111 -15.59 -39.67 1.56
CA SER A 111 -16.27 -39.02 0.44
C SER A 111 -16.48 -37.50 0.54
N VAL A 112 -16.30 -36.88 -0.62
CA VAL A 112 -16.57 -35.49 -0.98
C VAL A 112 -18.01 -35.07 -0.64
N ASN A 113 -18.14 -33.99 0.14
CA ASN A 113 -19.20 -33.00 -0.07
C ASN A 113 -18.61 -31.61 0.19
N CYS A 114 -18.41 -30.85 -0.90
CA CYS A 114 -17.74 -29.56 -0.91
C CYS A 114 -18.58 -28.45 -0.25
N LYS A 115 -17.98 -27.69 0.69
CA LYS A 115 -18.26 -26.26 0.89
C LYS A 115 -16.94 -25.48 1.13
N PRO A 116 -16.83 -24.22 0.63
CA PRO A 116 -15.55 -23.55 0.35
C PRO A 116 -14.93 -22.82 1.56
N TYR A 117 -13.60 -22.67 1.52
CA TYR A 117 -12.77 -21.98 2.52
C TYR A 117 -12.81 -20.45 2.32
N ILE A 118 -13.34 -19.75 3.32
CA ILE A 118 -13.53 -18.30 3.33
C ILE A 118 -12.29 -17.57 3.86
N ASN A 119 -11.90 -16.54 3.10
CA ASN A 119 -10.80 -15.60 3.30
C ASN A 119 -10.89 -14.84 4.65
N TYR A 120 -9.75 -14.65 5.34
CA TYR A 120 -9.63 -14.15 6.72
C TYR A 120 -9.94 -12.65 6.92
N LYS A 121 -10.49 -11.97 5.91
CA LYS A 121 -11.00 -10.59 6.00
C LYS A 121 -12.48 -10.52 6.45
N LEU A 122 -13.18 -11.66 6.56
CA LEU A 122 -14.61 -11.74 6.89
C LEU A 122 -14.93 -12.09 8.36
N LYS A 123 -13.95 -12.13 9.27
CA LYS A 123 -14.23 -12.51 10.67
C LYS A 123 -14.81 -11.39 11.54
N LYS A 124 -14.73 -10.11 11.13
CA LYS A 124 -15.27 -8.99 11.92
C LYS A 124 -16.74 -8.67 11.64
N SER A 125 -17.27 -9.04 10.46
CA SER A 125 -18.66 -8.78 10.08
C SER A 125 -19.63 -9.89 10.51
N VAL A 126 -19.21 -11.16 10.42
CA VAL A 126 -20.08 -12.31 10.75
C VAL A 126 -20.35 -12.44 12.26
N LEU A 127 -19.42 -11.99 13.10
CA LEU A 127 -19.62 -11.96 14.56
C LEU A 127 -20.69 -10.95 14.99
N LEU A 128 -20.90 -9.85 14.24
CA LEU A 128 -21.99 -8.92 14.54
C LEU A 128 -23.36 -9.49 14.16
N SER A 129 -23.50 -10.24 13.06
CA SER A 129 -24.79 -10.78 12.63
C SER A 129 -25.32 -11.88 13.54
N PHE A 130 -24.46 -12.73 14.11
CA PHE A 130 -24.89 -13.77 15.06
C PHE A 130 -25.36 -13.19 16.41
N VAL A 131 -24.80 -12.05 16.84
CA VAL A 131 -25.26 -11.36 18.07
C VAL A 131 -26.62 -10.69 17.86
N VAL A 132 -26.89 -10.15 16.67
CA VAL A 132 -28.18 -9.53 16.34
C VAL A 132 -29.31 -10.58 16.18
N LEU A 133 -29.02 -11.73 15.58
CA LEU A 133 -30.00 -12.81 15.42
C LEU A 133 -30.34 -13.53 16.73
N THR A 134 -29.38 -13.69 17.63
CA THR A 134 -29.62 -14.31 18.95
C THR A 134 -30.42 -13.38 19.87
N SER A 135 -30.19 -12.07 19.80
CA SER A 135 -31.00 -11.09 20.53
C SER A 135 -32.44 -10.99 20.00
N ALA A 136 -32.67 -11.05 18.68
CA ALA A 136 -34.03 -11.07 18.11
C ALA A 136 -34.84 -12.32 18.49
N LEU A 137 -34.21 -13.50 18.51
CA LEU A 137 -34.85 -14.75 18.95
C LEU A 137 -35.21 -14.74 20.44
N LEU A 138 -34.38 -14.12 21.28
CA LEU A 138 -34.65 -13.95 22.70
C LEU A 138 -35.78 -12.95 22.96
N TYR A 139 -35.89 -11.88 22.17
CA TYR A 139 -37.02 -10.95 22.24
C TYR A 139 -38.35 -11.60 21.82
N GLY A 140 -38.39 -12.32 20.69
CA GLY A 140 -39.61 -12.99 20.24
C GLY A 140 -40.11 -14.13 21.15
N LYS A 141 -39.18 -14.80 21.88
CA LYS A 141 -39.55 -15.82 22.88
C LYS A 141 -40.08 -15.20 24.17
N LYS A 142 -39.63 -13.98 24.53
CA LYS A 142 -40.14 -13.21 25.67
C LYS A 142 -41.54 -12.65 25.40
N GLU A 143 -41.82 -12.17 24.19
CA GLU A 143 -43.17 -11.73 23.79
C GLU A 143 -44.20 -12.87 23.78
N LYS A 144 -43.83 -14.07 23.29
CA LYS A 144 -44.71 -15.24 23.36
C LYS A 144 -45.03 -15.69 24.78
N LEU A 145 -44.07 -15.56 25.71
CA LEU A 145 -44.31 -15.82 27.13
C LEU A 145 -45.23 -14.76 27.76
N ILE A 146 -45.00 -13.48 27.48
CA ILE A 146 -45.84 -12.38 28.00
C ILE A 146 -47.29 -12.49 27.51
N ASN A 147 -47.51 -12.90 26.26
CA ASN A 147 -48.86 -13.13 25.72
C ASN A 147 -49.55 -14.35 26.34
N LEU A 148 -48.82 -15.41 26.69
CA LEU A 148 -49.38 -16.58 27.41
C LEU A 148 -49.78 -16.26 28.86
N TYR A 149 -49.08 -15.32 29.52
CA TYR A 149 -49.41 -14.87 30.87
C TYR A 149 -50.49 -13.77 30.91
N SER A 150 -50.88 -13.21 29.76
CA SER A 150 -51.91 -12.15 29.68
C SER A 150 -53.27 -12.66 29.20
N THR A 151 -53.41 -13.95 28.88
CA THR A 151 -54.68 -14.57 28.44
C THR A 151 -55.19 -15.69 29.37
N ASN A 152 -54.78 -15.67 30.65
CA ASN A 152 -55.41 -16.43 31.74
C ASN A 152 -55.91 -15.47 32.81
#